data_AF-A0A1M4Z8J7-F1
#
_entry.id   AF-A0A1M4Z8J7-F1
#
_cell.length_a   1.000
_cell.length_b   1.000
_cell.length_c   1.000
_cell.angle_alpha   90.00
_cell.angle_beta   90.00
_cell.angle_gamma   90.00
#
_symmetry.space_group_name_H-M   'P 1'
#
loop_
_entity.id
_entity.type
_entity.pdbx_description
1 polymer ?
#
loop_
_entity_poly.entity_id
_entity_poly.type
_entity_poly.pdbx_seq_one_letter_code
_entity_poly.pdbx_strand_id
1 'polypeptide(L)'
;MDKLNKNKNFEVPDGYFDTLSSDIMKKIAKEDFSMPPNEGFKVPDGYFETFNARLSGQLENIQAEEIKVIPLKSYKKHLYAAASVAAVVLLFILVQFNNDKTPSYSDLANSDIEQYFEFNDLELSSYDLAEILPIHDLDLNDILESRLDNDNIIDYLDSHIEDFEELNMHNDD
;
A
#
# COMPACT_ATOMS: atom_id res chain seq x y z
N MET A 1 25.66 21.72 -1.69
CA MET A 1 24.84 20.85 -2.56
C MET A 1 24.87 21.48 -3.93
N ASP A 2 25.81 21.04 -4.76
CA ASP A 2 25.99 21.58 -6.10
C ASP A 2 24.78 21.27 -6.97
N LYS A 3 24.27 22.33 -7.62
CA LYS A 3 23.18 22.25 -8.57
C LYS A 3 23.72 21.57 -9.83
N LEU A 4 23.45 20.28 -9.99
CA LEU A 4 23.68 19.57 -11.24
C LEU A 4 22.95 20.32 -12.35
N ASN A 5 23.73 20.91 -13.25
CA ASN A 5 23.26 21.68 -14.38
C ASN A 5 22.47 20.75 -15.31
N LYS A 6 21.13 20.84 -15.25
CA LYS A 6 20.18 19.96 -15.92
C LYS A 6 20.00 20.35 -17.40
N ASN A 7 21.09 20.71 -18.09
CA ASN A 7 21.08 20.84 -19.55
C ASN A 7 21.13 19.43 -20.13
N LYS A 8 19.95 18.80 -20.20
CA LYS A 8 19.72 17.56 -20.95
C LYS A 8 19.64 17.90 -22.43
N ASN A 9 20.75 18.32 -23.02
CA ASN A 9 20.84 18.66 -24.45
C ASN A 9 21.65 17.63 -25.24
N PHE A 10 21.91 16.46 -24.66
CA PHE A 10 22.44 15.31 -25.39
C PHE A 10 21.27 14.48 -25.92
N GLU A 11 20.54 15.04 -26.87
CA GLU A 11 19.63 14.28 -27.70
C GLU A 11 20.40 13.81 -28.93
N VAL A 12 20.38 12.51 -29.17
CA VAL A 12 20.95 11.94 -30.40
C VAL A 12 19.93 12.15 -31.54
N PRO A 13 20.39 12.34 -32.79
CA PRO A 13 19.48 12.37 -33.92
C PRO A 13 18.64 11.10 -34.02
N ASP A 14 17.40 11.25 -34.49
CA ASP A 14 16.52 10.12 -34.76
C ASP A 14 17.20 9.12 -35.70
N GLY A 15 17.17 7.84 -35.32
CA GLY A 15 17.78 6.76 -36.10
C GLY A 15 19.31 6.63 -35.98
N TYR A 16 19.98 7.44 -35.15
CA TYR A 16 21.44 7.36 -34.95
C TYR A 16 21.91 5.94 -34.59
N PHE A 17 21.25 5.29 -33.63
CA PHE A 17 21.64 3.95 -33.18
C PHE A 17 21.25 2.85 -34.17
N ASP A 18 20.26 3.10 -35.05
CA ASP A 18 19.83 2.14 -36.06
C ASP A 18 20.89 1.99 -37.17
N THR A 19 21.58 3.09 -37.52
CA THR A 19 22.63 3.07 -38.55
C THR A 19 24.04 2.91 -37.99
N LEU A 20 24.26 3.25 -36.71
CA LEU A 20 25.59 3.27 -36.08
C LEU A 20 26.39 1.97 -36.30
N SER A 21 25.75 0.82 -36.08
CA SER A 21 26.42 -0.48 -36.23
C SER A 21 26.85 -0.74 -37.68
N SER A 22 25.95 -0.43 -38.63
CA SER A 22 26.23 -0.56 -40.06
C SER A 22 27.34 0.39 -40.51
N ASP A 23 27.31 1.63 -40.02
CA ASP A 23 28.29 2.66 -40.36
C ASP A 23 29.69 2.32 -39.82
N ILE A 24 29.78 1.81 -38.58
CA ILE A 24 31.03 1.33 -37.99
C ILE A 24 31.57 0.14 -38.81
N MET A 25 30.74 -0.86 -39.09
CA MET A 25 31.16 -2.04 -39.84
C MET A 25 31.59 -1.68 -41.27
N LYS A 26 30.87 -0.77 -41.92
CA LYS A 26 31.21 -0.23 -43.25
C LYS A 26 32.53 0.54 -43.23
N LYS A 27 32.85 1.23 -42.14
CA LYS A 27 34.10 1.98 -41.97
C LYS A 27 35.29 1.08 -41.65
N ILE A 28 35.07 -0.04 -40.96
CA ILE A 28 36.10 -1.06 -40.68
C ILE A 28 36.35 -1.93 -41.91
N ALA A 29 35.30 -2.31 -42.66
CA ALA A 29 35.40 -3.13 -43.86
C ALA A 29 36.01 -2.40 -45.07
N LYS A 30 36.08 -1.06 -45.03
CA LYS A 30 36.90 -0.29 -45.96
C LYS A 30 38.37 -0.46 -45.54
N GLU A 31 39.10 -1.29 -46.28
CA GLU A 31 40.55 -1.51 -46.12
C GLU A 31 41.41 -0.24 -46.32
N ASP A 32 40.83 0.89 -46.72
CA ASP A 32 41.48 2.21 -46.81
C ASP A 32 41.78 2.86 -45.44
N PHE A 33 41.83 2.07 -44.35
CA PHE A 33 42.45 2.49 -43.10
C PHE A 33 43.99 2.51 -43.26
N SER A 34 44.47 3.28 -44.22
CA SER A 34 45.87 3.68 -44.32
C SER A 34 46.15 4.70 -43.21
N MET A 35 46.14 4.23 -41.96
CA MET A 35 46.69 5.01 -40.86
C MET A 35 48.17 5.19 -41.19
N PRO A 36 48.64 6.42 -41.47
CA PRO A 36 50.04 6.58 -41.81
C PRO A 36 50.86 6.08 -40.63
N PRO A 37 51.97 5.36 -40.87
CA PRO A 37 52.71 4.62 -39.84
C PRO A 37 53.25 5.49 -38.70
N ASN A 38 53.11 6.82 -38.82
CA ASN A 38 53.52 7.81 -37.84
C ASN A 38 52.38 8.58 -37.14
N GLU A 39 51.11 8.32 -37.44
CA GLU A 39 49.95 8.98 -36.79
C GLU A 39 49.22 8.09 -35.76
N GLY A 40 49.90 7.06 -35.25
CA GLY A 40 49.44 6.38 -34.04
C GLY A 40 49.61 7.26 -32.80
N PHE A 41 48.95 6.90 -31.69
CA PHE A 41 49.18 7.49 -30.37
C PHE A 41 50.60 7.14 -29.88
N LYS A 42 51.62 7.85 -30.38
CA LYS A 42 52.99 7.77 -29.87
C LYS A 42 53.08 8.64 -28.62
N VAL A 43 53.54 8.05 -27.52
CA VAL A 43 53.92 8.84 -26.36
C VAL A 43 55.16 9.68 -26.71
N PRO A 44 55.30 10.90 -26.18
CA PRO A 44 56.51 11.68 -26.36
C PRO A 44 57.75 10.93 -25.87
N ASP A 45 58.89 11.17 -26.52
CA ASP A 45 60.17 10.59 -26.10
C ASP A 45 60.46 10.92 -24.63
N GLY A 46 60.81 9.90 -23.85
CA GLY A 46 61.11 10.06 -22.42
C GLY A 46 59.89 10.34 -21.53
N TYR A 47 58.66 10.14 -22.02
CA TYR A 47 57.45 10.28 -21.20
C TYR A 47 57.53 9.45 -19.90
N PHE A 48 57.78 8.14 -20.01
CA PHE A 48 57.83 7.24 -18.85
C PHE A 48 59.06 7.49 -17.96
N GLU A 49 60.19 7.88 -18.55
CA GLU A 49 61.42 8.21 -17.82
C GLU A 49 61.24 9.44 -16.92
N THR A 50 60.53 10.46 -17.42
CA THR A 50 60.30 11.71 -16.68
C THR A 50 59.03 11.69 -15.84
N PHE A 51 58.12 10.74 -16.09
CA PHE A 51 56.83 10.64 -15.40
C PHE A 51 57.00 10.52 -13.88
N ASN A 52 57.83 9.58 -13.42
CA ASN A 52 58.02 9.34 -11.99
C ASN A 52 58.64 10.55 -11.27
N ALA A 53 59.59 11.23 -11.92
CA ALA A 53 60.21 12.44 -11.39
C ALA A 53 59.21 13.60 -11.32
N ARG A 54 58.37 13.79 -12.34
CA ARG A 54 57.30 14.80 -12.36
C ARG A 54 56.25 14.51 -11.29
N LEU A 55 55.81 13.26 -11.15
CA LEU A 55 54.83 12.86 -10.15
C LEU A 55 55.37 13.08 -8.73
N SER A 56 56.60 12.66 -8.46
CA SER A 56 57.22 12.84 -7.14
C SER A 56 57.41 14.32 -6.80
N GLY A 57 57.88 15.13 -7.76
CA GLY A 57 57.99 16.58 -7.58
C GLY A 57 56.63 17.26 -7.38
N GLN A 58 55.57 16.79 -8.04
CA GLN A 58 54.22 17.28 -7.79
C GLN A 58 53.74 16.92 -6.39
N LEU A 59 53.97 15.69 -5.93
CA LEU A 59 53.59 15.25 -4.59
C LEU A 59 54.36 15.97 -3.48
N GLU A 60 55.63 16.32 -3.71
CA GLU A 60 56.46 17.07 -2.76
C GLU A 60 56.08 18.56 -2.69
N ASN A 61 55.62 19.14 -3.81
CA ASN A 61 55.14 20.53 -3.87
C ASN A 61 53.68 20.70 -3.44
N ILE A 62 52.94 19.60 -3.23
CA ILE A 62 51.69 19.63 -2.46
C ILE A 62 52.10 19.78 -0.99
N GLN A 63 52.48 21.02 -0.64
CA GLN A 63 52.47 21.45 0.75
C GLN A 63 51.11 21.04 1.30
N ALA A 64 51.12 20.33 2.42
CA ALA A 64 49.94 19.83 3.09
C ALA A 64 49.06 20.99 3.57
N GLU A 65 48.34 21.63 2.66
CA GLU A 65 47.08 22.24 3.01
C GLU A 65 46.24 21.09 3.54
N GLU A 66 45.94 21.14 4.84
CA GLU A 66 45.08 20.19 5.52
C GLU A 66 43.74 20.16 4.79
N ILE A 67 43.62 19.28 3.79
CA ILE A 67 42.34 18.97 3.15
C ILE A 67 41.41 18.65 4.30
N LYS A 68 40.37 19.48 4.47
CA LYS A 68 39.38 19.36 5.53
C LYS A 68 38.61 18.06 5.34
N VAL A 69 39.19 16.96 5.80
CA VAL A 69 38.54 15.66 5.82
C VAL A 69 37.55 15.66 6.97
N ILE A 70 36.30 15.33 6.68
CA ILE A 70 35.28 15.11 7.71
C ILE A 70 35.39 13.64 8.12
N PRO A 71 35.88 13.31 9.33
CA PRO A 71 35.95 11.92 9.76
C PRO A 71 34.54 11.35 9.95
N LEU A 72 34.27 10.19 9.33
CA LEU A 72 33.03 9.45 9.53
C LEU A 72 33.05 8.80 10.92
N LYS A 73 32.36 9.42 11.89
CA LYS A 73 32.20 8.85 13.24
C LYS A 73 31.09 7.80 13.25
N SER A 74 31.42 6.59 13.70
CA SER A 74 30.47 5.49 13.84
C SER A 74 29.55 5.70 15.05
N TYR A 75 28.29 6.05 14.82
CA TYR A 75 27.28 6.33 15.85
C TYR A 75 26.53 5.08 16.34
N LYS A 76 27.11 3.88 16.15
CA LYS A 76 26.50 2.59 16.53
C LYS A 76 26.00 2.56 17.98
N LYS A 77 26.69 3.22 18.92
CA LYS A 77 26.27 3.30 20.33
C LYS A 77 24.93 4.03 20.51
N HIS A 78 24.74 5.15 19.81
CA HIS A 78 23.47 5.89 19.84
C HIS A 78 22.38 5.15 19.07
N LEU A 79 22.75 4.38 18.05
CA LEU A 79 21.83 3.52 17.31
C LEU A 79 21.22 2.42 18.21
N TYR A 80 22.04 1.73 19.00
CA TYR A 80 21.54 0.74 19.96
C TYR A 80 20.68 1.39 21.06
N ALA A 81 21.09 2.55 21.57
CA ALA A 81 20.30 3.29 22.56
C ALA A 81 18.94 3.72 22.01
N ALA A 82 18.90 4.29 20.80
CA ALA A 82 17.66 4.69 20.13
C ALA A 82 16.76 3.48 19.81
N ALA A 83 17.34 2.36 19.37
CA ALA A 83 16.59 1.13 19.10
C ALA A 83 15.94 0.56 20.37
N SER A 84 16.64 0.60 21.52
CA SER A 84 16.07 0.17 22.81
C SER A 84 14.89 1.05 23.24
N VAL A 85 15.02 2.38 23.11
CA VAL A 85 13.92 3.31 23.42
C VAL A 85 12.74 3.08 22.48
N ALA A 86 12.98 2.95 21.16
CA ALA A 86 11.93 2.68 20.18
C ALA A 86 11.21 1.35 20.44
N ALA A 87 11.93 0.30 20.84
CA ALA A 87 11.33 -0.98 21.20
C ALA A 87 10.41 -0.87 22.44
N VAL A 88 10.81 -0.10 23.46
CA VAL A 88 9.97 0.16 24.64
C VAL A 88 8.73 0.99 24.28
N VAL A 89 8.89 2.02 23.42
CA VAL A 89 7.75 2.82 22.94
C VAL A 89 6.79 1.97 22.09
N LEU A 90 7.30 1.11 21.22
CA LEU A 90 6.48 0.17 20.45
C LEU A 90 5.75 -0.81 21.35
N LEU A 91 6.41 -1.37 22.36
CA LEU A 91 5.76 -2.22 23.36
C LEU A 91 4.64 -1.48 24.10
N PHE A 92 4.89 -0.24 24.52
CA PHE A 92 3.90 0.60 25.19
C PHE A 92 2.68 0.88 24.30
N ILE A 93 2.92 1.19 23.02
CA ILE A 93 1.84 1.38 22.03
C ILE A 93 1.07 0.08 21.82
N LEU A 94 1.75 -1.06 21.64
CA LEU A 94 1.09 -2.37 21.47
C LEU A 94 0.20 -2.73 22.67
N VAL A 95 0.67 -2.47 23.89
CA VAL A 95 -0.13 -2.69 25.11
C VAL A 95 -1.35 -1.77 25.15
N GLN A 96 -1.21 -0.50 24.77
CA GLN A 96 -2.32 0.45 24.75
C GLN A 96 -3.32 0.22 23.61
N PHE A 97 -2.93 -0.49 22.55
CA PHE A 97 -3.82 -0.87 21.45
C PHE A 97 -4.59 -2.16 21.74
N ASN A 98 -4.26 -2.90 22.81
CA ASN A 98 -5.12 -3.95 23.37
C ASN A 98 -6.27 -3.32 24.17
N ASN A 99 -7.18 -2.65 23.45
CA ASN A 99 -8.51 -2.37 23.96
C ASN A 99 -9.34 -3.65 23.82
N ASP A 100 -9.05 -4.62 24.68
CA ASP A 100 -9.95 -5.75 24.84
C ASP A 100 -11.26 -5.20 25.40
N LYS A 101 -12.33 -5.31 24.61
CA LYS A 101 -13.67 -5.29 25.18
C LYS A 101 -13.66 -6.39 26.23
N THR A 102 -13.72 -6.03 27.50
CA THR A 102 -13.82 -7.01 28.57
C THR A 102 -15.04 -7.87 28.26
N PRO A 103 -14.89 -9.17 27.95
CA PRO A 103 -16.02 -9.99 27.56
C PRO A 103 -17.02 -9.94 28.70
N SER A 104 -18.19 -9.38 28.41
CA SER A 104 -19.29 -9.31 29.35
C SER A 104 -19.88 -10.71 29.49
N TYR A 105 -20.55 -10.97 30.62
CA TYR A 105 -21.36 -12.18 30.75
C TYR A 105 -22.38 -12.33 29.61
N SER A 106 -22.85 -11.20 29.05
CA SER A 106 -23.70 -11.18 27.86
C SER A 106 -23.01 -11.69 26.60
N ASP A 107 -21.72 -11.40 26.41
CA ASP A 107 -20.97 -11.86 25.23
C ASP A 107 -20.80 -13.38 25.26
N LEU A 108 -20.57 -13.95 26.45
CA LEU A 108 -20.51 -15.40 26.66
C LEU A 108 -21.87 -16.06 26.41
N ALA A 109 -22.93 -15.52 27.00
CA ALA A 109 -24.29 -16.05 26.81
C ALA A 109 -24.71 -16.03 25.32
N ASN A 110 -24.39 -14.95 24.60
CA ASN A 110 -24.68 -14.85 23.17
C ASN A 110 -23.89 -15.88 22.37
N SER A 111 -22.60 -16.06 22.66
CA SER A 111 -21.75 -17.06 22.00
C SER A 111 -22.26 -18.49 22.23
N ASP A 112 -22.73 -18.79 23.44
CA ASP A 112 -23.30 -20.10 23.77
C ASP A 112 -24.62 -20.34 23.00
N ILE A 113 -25.45 -19.30 22.86
CA ILE A 113 -26.70 -19.36 22.09
C ILE A 113 -26.42 -19.55 20.59
N GLU A 114 -25.47 -18.79 20.03
CA GLU A 114 -25.04 -18.90 18.63
C GLU A 114 -24.52 -20.31 18.33
N GLN A 115 -23.66 -20.83 19.20
CA GLN A 115 -23.11 -22.17 19.08
C GLN A 115 -24.21 -23.24 19.19
N TYR A 116 -25.19 -23.04 20.07
CA TYR A 116 -26.34 -23.93 20.18
C TYR A 116 -27.15 -23.99 18.87
N PHE A 117 -27.42 -22.85 18.24
CA PHE A 117 -28.14 -22.82 16.95
C PHE A 117 -27.33 -23.44 15.81
N GLU A 118 -26.02 -23.17 15.75
CA GLU A 118 -25.13 -23.71 14.72
C GLU A 118 -24.99 -25.25 14.83
N PHE A 119 -24.86 -25.78 16.05
CA PHE A 119 -24.63 -27.22 16.25
C PHE A 119 -25.90 -28.05 16.17
N ASN A 120 -27.07 -27.45 16.46
CA ASN A 120 -28.35 -28.15 16.43
C ASN A 120 -29.10 -27.97 15.10
N ASP A 121 -28.51 -27.31 14.11
CA ASP A 121 -29.07 -27.08 12.76
C ASP A 121 -30.56 -26.67 12.83
N LEU A 122 -30.87 -25.80 13.80
CA LEU A 122 -32.22 -25.35 14.08
C LEU A 122 -32.60 -24.29 13.05
N GLU A 123 -33.01 -24.75 11.87
CA GLU A 123 -33.70 -23.92 10.89
C GLU A 123 -35.14 -23.70 11.39
N LEU A 124 -35.31 -22.84 12.40
CA LEU A 124 -36.62 -22.46 12.93
C LEU A 124 -37.44 -21.81 11.82
N SER A 125 -38.44 -22.53 11.31
CA SER A 125 -39.39 -21.94 10.37
C SER A 125 -40.30 -20.95 11.11
N SER A 126 -40.94 -20.04 10.39
CA SER A 126 -41.91 -19.11 10.96
C SER A 126 -43.05 -19.82 11.70
N TYR A 127 -43.37 -21.06 11.31
CA TYR A 127 -44.37 -21.89 11.98
C TYR A 127 -43.85 -22.44 13.31
N ASP A 128 -42.59 -22.88 13.38
CA ASP A 128 -41.99 -23.38 14.62
C ASP A 128 -41.83 -22.24 15.65
N LEU A 129 -41.46 -21.04 15.18
CA LEU A 129 -41.43 -19.83 16.00
C LEU A 129 -42.83 -19.48 16.55
N ALA A 130 -43.89 -19.62 15.75
CA ALA A 130 -45.26 -19.35 16.18
C ALA A 130 -45.78 -20.36 17.22
N GLU A 131 -45.26 -21.59 17.23
CA GLU A 131 -45.59 -22.61 18.24
C GLU A 131 -44.92 -22.33 19.59
N ILE A 132 -43.68 -21.82 19.56
CA ILE A 132 -42.89 -21.53 20.76
C ILE A 132 -43.25 -20.16 21.35
N LEU A 133 -43.80 -19.24 20.55
CA LEU A 133 -44.27 -17.94 21.01
C LEU A 133 -45.45 -18.13 21.99
N PRO A 134 -45.36 -17.66 23.25
CA PRO A 134 -46.43 -17.78 24.22
C PRO A 134 -47.50 -16.73 23.94
N ILE A 135 -48.29 -16.93 22.88
CA ILE A 135 -49.31 -15.97 22.42
C ILE A 135 -50.36 -15.68 23.51
N HIS A 136 -50.52 -16.57 24.47
CA HIS A 136 -51.42 -16.37 25.61
C HIS A 136 -50.92 -15.31 26.61
N ASP A 137 -49.60 -15.12 26.72
CA ASP A 137 -48.95 -14.20 27.69
C ASP A 137 -48.59 -12.86 27.06
N LEU A 138 -48.76 -12.72 25.75
CA LEU A 138 -48.57 -11.46 25.03
C LEU A 138 -49.83 -10.60 25.23
N ASP A 139 -49.69 -9.47 25.93
CA ASP A 139 -50.75 -8.47 25.96
C ASP A 139 -50.89 -7.89 24.55
N LEU A 140 -52.05 -8.11 23.94
CA LEU A 140 -52.37 -7.57 22.61
C LEU A 140 -52.13 -6.06 22.55
N ASN A 141 -52.30 -5.35 23.67
CA ASN A 141 -52.05 -3.91 23.72
C ASN A 141 -50.57 -3.56 23.49
N ASP A 142 -49.61 -4.33 24.02
CA ASP A 142 -48.18 -4.08 23.82
C ASP A 142 -47.75 -4.27 22.36
N ILE A 143 -48.38 -5.21 21.65
CA ILE A 143 -48.12 -5.46 20.22
C ILE A 143 -48.73 -4.35 19.36
N LEU A 144 -49.96 -3.92 19.68
CA LEU A 144 -50.68 -2.88 18.96
C LEU A 144 -50.05 -1.50 19.19
N GLU A 145 -49.50 -1.22 20.38
CA GLU A 145 -48.91 0.08 20.73
C GLU A 145 -47.49 0.26 20.16
N SER A 146 -46.76 -0.83 19.91
CA SER A 146 -45.35 -0.81 19.47
C SER A 146 -45.15 -0.79 17.95
N ARG A 147 -46.11 -1.27 17.16
CA ARG A 147 -45.85 -1.62 15.74
C ARG A 147 -46.91 -1.19 14.71
N LEU A 148 -48.04 -0.64 15.12
CA LEU A 148 -49.06 -0.18 14.19
C LEU A 148 -48.98 1.34 14.02
N ASP A 149 -48.04 1.77 13.17
CA ASP A 149 -48.05 3.14 12.68
C ASP A 149 -49.21 3.31 11.69
N ASN A 150 -49.97 4.39 11.83
CA ASN A 150 -51.17 4.62 11.01
C ASN A 150 -50.82 4.67 9.52
N ASP A 151 -49.65 5.17 9.17
CA ASP A 151 -49.20 5.26 7.78
C ASP A 151 -49.07 3.86 7.14
N ASN A 152 -48.56 2.88 7.90
CA ASN A 152 -48.47 1.49 7.41
C ASN A 152 -49.84 0.82 7.27
N ILE A 153 -50.80 1.18 8.13
CA ILE A 153 -52.18 0.68 8.04
C ILE A 153 -52.88 1.27 6.80
N ILE A 154 -52.70 2.57 6.57
CA ILE A 154 -53.25 3.26 5.39
C ILE A 154 -52.69 2.65 4.11
N ASP A 155 -51.38 2.45 4.02
CA ASP A 155 -50.73 1.82 2.85
C ASP A 155 -51.23 0.38 2.62
N TYR A 156 -51.42 -0.41 3.68
CA TYR A 156 -51.95 -1.77 3.56
C TYR A 156 -53.41 -1.78 3.06
N LEU A 157 -54.25 -0.91 3.61
CA LEU A 157 -55.65 -0.80 3.21
C LEU A 157 -55.80 -0.26 1.78
N ASP A 158 -54.98 0.70 1.36
CA ASP A 158 -55.01 1.25 0.01
C ASP A 158 -54.54 0.21 -1.02
N SER A 159 -53.49 -0.54 -0.70
CA SER A 159 -52.97 -1.60 -1.58
C SER A 159 -53.90 -2.80 -1.73
N HIS A 160 -54.84 -3.01 -0.80
CA HIS A 160 -55.80 -4.13 -0.84
C HIS A 160 -57.25 -3.66 -0.99
N ILE A 161 -57.47 -2.37 -1.32
CA ILE A 161 -58.82 -1.80 -1.39
C ILE A 161 -59.68 -2.48 -2.47
N GLU A 162 -59.06 -2.94 -3.56
CA GLU A 162 -59.72 -3.67 -4.65
C GLU A 162 -60.25 -5.04 -4.20
N ASP A 163 -59.51 -5.78 -3.36
CA ASP A 163 -59.94 -7.07 -2.81
C ASP A 163 -61.18 -6.92 -1.90
N PHE A 164 -61.28 -5.79 -1.18
CA PHE A 164 -62.44 -5.47 -0.35
C PHE A 164 -63.65 -5.01 -1.18
N GLU A 165 -63.44 -4.27 -2.27
CA GLU A 165 -64.52 -3.90 -3.19
C GLU A 165 -65.12 -5.13 -3.88
N GLU A 166 -64.31 -6.12 -4.27
CA GLU A 166 -64.80 -7.37 -4.88
C GLU A 166 -65.76 -8.14 -3.94
N LEU A 167 -65.49 -8.13 -2.64
CA LEU A 167 -66.35 -8.74 -1.62
C LEU A 167 -67.64 -7.95 -1.39
N ASN A 168 -67.62 -6.63 -1.58
CA ASN A 168 -68.78 -5.77 -1.34
C ASN A 168 -69.72 -5.68 -2.56
N MET A 169 -69.23 -5.99 -3.76
CA MET A 169 -70.03 -6.06 -4.99
C MET A 169 -71.01 -7.26 -5.06
N HIS A 170 -71.02 -8.16 -4.07
CA HIS A 170 -71.90 -9.33 -4.03
C HIS A 170 -73.13 -9.20 -3.11
N ASN A 171 -73.38 -8.02 -2.52
CA ASN A 171 -74.48 -7.82 -1.54
C ASN A 171 -75.63 -6.90 -2.00
N ASP A 172 -75.67 -6.47 -3.25
CA ASP A 172 -76.84 -5.81 -3.84
C ASP A 172 -77.53 -6.75 -4.85
N ASP A 173 -78.29 -7.73 -4.34
CA ASP A 173 -79.45 -8.37 -4.99
C ASP A 173 -80.44 -8.89 -3.91
#